data_AF-D8JPM1-F1
#
_entry.id   AF-D8JPM1-F1
#
_cell.length_a   1.000
_cell.length_b   1.000
_cell.length_c   1.000
_cell.angle_alpha   90.00
_cell.angle_beta   90.00
_cell.angle_gamma   90.00
#
_symmetry.space_group_name_H-M   'P 1'
#
loop_
_entity.id
_entity.type
_entity.pdbx_description
1 polymer ?
#
loop_
_entity_poly.entity_id
_entity_poly.type
_entity_poly.pdbx_seq_one_letter_code
_entity_poly.pdbx_strand_id
1 'polypeptide(L)'
;MTVSKFGLTAAALLTLFSVCAHAEPYDVDANRNQAVSVSVSYTFTLPPNGPTDVADGESERGRRQAYEMAGRECANLLATIAATCSLTSINVSSQPQRGYGQAMEMTSIRASANFKITPKAQAASERPASQP
;
A
#
# COMPACT_ATOMS: atom_id res chain seq x y z
N MET A 1 -28.55 51.17 -68.92
CA MET A 1 -27.46 51.17 -67.91
C MET A 1 -27.90 50.22 -66.79
N THR A 2 -27.67 48.90 -66.85
CA THR A 2 -26.46 48.16 -66.41
C THR A 2 -26.00 48.65 -65.02
N VAL A 3 -25.94 47.86 -63.93
CA VAL A 3 -25.27 46.57 -63.74
C VAL A 3 -25.75 45.91 -62.42
N SER A 4 -25.90 44.58 -62.49
CA SER A 4 -25.62 43.46 -61.56
C SER A 4 -25.45 43.67 -60.04
N LYS A 5 -25.81 42.72 -59.18
CA LYS A 5 -25.02 41.53 -58.71
C LYS A 5 -25.72 41.05 -57.41
N PHE A 6 -25.74 39.81 -56.90
CA PHE A 6 -25.14 38.51 -57.18
C PHE A 6 -26.03 37.48 -56.45
N GLY A 7 -26.38 36.38 -57.12
CA GLY A 7 -26.73 35.13 -56.43
C GLY A 7 -25.48 34.27 -56.32
N LEU A 8 -25.24 33.68 -55.16
CA LEU A 8 -24.39 32.50 -55.00
C LEU A 8 -24.75 31.81 -53.68
N THR A 9 -25.64 30.83 -53.76
CA THR A 9 -25.85 29.85 -52.68
C THR A 9 -24.74 28.83 -52.76
N ALA A 10 -23.75 28.94 -51.86
CA ALA A 10 -22.76 27.90 -51.64
C ALA A 10 -23.22 27.02 -50.48
N ALA A 11 -23.84 25.89 -50.81
CA ALA A 11 -23.94 24.75 -49.92
C ALA A 11 -22.58 24.05 -49.88
N ALA A 12 -21.94 23.93 -48.70
CA ALA A 12 -20.86 22.97 -48.51
C ALA A 12 -20.56 22.72 -47.02
N LEU A 13 -21.00 21.54 -46.57
CA LEU A 13 -20.27 20.62 -45.69
C LEU A 13 -20.02 21.06 -44.23
N LEU A 14 -21.03 20.80 -43.40
CA LEU A 14 -20.84 20.47 -41.98
C LEU A 14 -20.00 19.18 -41.89
N THR A 15 -18.69 19.32 -41.74
CA THR A 15 -17.82 18.23 -41.30
C THR A 15 -18.14 17.93 -39.83
N LEU A 16 -19.04 16.97 -39.62
CA LEU A 16 -19.18 16.28 -38.35
C LEU A 16 -17.84 15.58 -38.07
N PHE A 17 -16.97 16.24 -37.29
CA PHE A 17 -15.89 15.56 -36.60
C PHE A 17 -16.53 14.60 -35.59
N SER A 18 -16.84 13.38 -36.05
CA SER A 18 -17.10 12.27 -35.15
C SER A 18 -15.77 11.90 -34.52
N VAL A 19 -15.48 12.54 -33.38
CA VAL A 19 -14.48 12.03 -32.45
C VAL A 19 -15.09 10.75 -31.90
N CYS A 20 -14.79 9.61 -32.52
CA CYS A 20 -14.87 8.34 -31.83
C CYS A 20 -13.93 8.48 -30.63
N ALA A 21 -14.43 8.80 -29.45
CA ALA A 21 -13.68 8.60 -28.23
C ALA A 21 -13.59 7.08 -28.07
N HIS A 22 -12.44 6.51 -28.42
CA HIS A 22 -12.12 5.12 -28.11
C HIS A 22 -11.83 5.13 -26.61
N ALA A 23 -12.90 5.11 -25.82
CA ALA A 23 -12.81 4.71 -24.43
C ALA A 23 -12.47 3.22 -24.48
N GLU A 24 -11.17 2.89 -24.48
CA GLU A 24 -10.76 1.55 -24.10
C GLU A 24 -11.45 1.27 -22.76
N PRO A 25 -12.29 0.22 -22.67
CA PRO A 25 -12.84 -0.16 -21.39
C PRO A 25 -11.64 -0.57 -20.54
N TYR A 26 -11.22 0.33 -19.66
CA TYR A 26 -10.27 0.03 -18.60
C TYR A 26 -10.94 -1.06 -17.77
N ASP A 27 -10.54 -2.31 -18.01
CA ASP A 27 -11.05 -3.48 -17.34
C ASP A 27 -10.60 -3.40 -15.86
N VAL A 28 -11.47 -2.82 -15.03
CA VAL A 28 -11.26 -2.68 -13.59
C VAL A 28 -11.24 -4.05 -12.90
N ASP A 29 -11.79 -5.09 -13.55
CA ASP A 29 -11.91 -6.42 -12.97
C ASP A 29 -10.63 -7.26 -13.06
N ALA A 30 -9.80 -7.09 -14.09
CA ALA A 30 -8.51 -7.77 -14.23
C ALA A 30 -7.51 -7.42 -13.10
N ASN A 31 -7.64 -6.23 -12.50
CA ASN A 31 -6.74 -5.76 -11.44
C ASN A 31 -7.14 -6.27 -10.03
N ARG A 32 -8.39 -6.72 -9.82
CA ARG A 32 -8.87 -7.15 -8.49
C ARG A 32 -8.21 -8.43 -7.97
N ASN A 33 -7.67 -9.25 -8.88
CA ASN A 33 -6.93 -10.46 -8.54
C ASN A 33 -5.40 -10.25 -8.58
N GLN A 34 -4.93 -9.03 -8.82
CA GLN A 34 -3.50 -8.76 -8.82
C GLN A 34 -2.95 -8.87 -7.40
N ALA A 35 -1.86 -9.61 -7.26
CA ALA A 35 -1.17 -9.71 -5.99
C ALA A 35 -0.50 -8.37 -5.65
N VAL A 36 -0.82 -7.80 -4.50
CA VAL A 36 -0.33 -6.52 -3.98
C VAL A 36 0.71 -6.77 -2.88
N SER A 37 1.72 -5.91 -2.82
CA SER A 37 2.71 -5.93 -1.74
C SER A 37 2.27 -5.02 -0.59
N VAL A 38 2.31 -5.53 0.64
CA VAL A 38 1.98 -4.81 1.87
C VAL A 38 3.18 -4.82 2.80
N SER A 39 3.63 -3.65 3.22
CA SER A 39 4.74 -3.50 4.17
C SER A 39 4.20 -3.12 5.54
N VAL A 40 4.58 -3.89 6.57
CA VAL A 40 4.23 -3.65 7.98
C VAL A 40 5.51 -3.36 8.75
N SER A 41 5.53 -2.24 9.45
CA SER A 41 6.68 -1.79 10.25
C SER A 41 6.34 -1.82 11.73
N TYR A 42 7.21 -2.44 12.53
CA TYR A 42 7.11 -2.49 13.99
C TYR A 42 8.26 -1.71 14.59
N THR A 43 7.99 -0.92 15.62
CA THR A 43 9.02 -0.28 16.42
C THR A 43 8.60 -0.33 17.87
N PHE A 44 9.43 -0.90 18.72
CA PHE A 44 9.19 -0.98 20.16
C PHE A 44 10.50 -0.95 20.93
N THR A 45 10.40 -0.65 22.22
CA THR A 45 11.54 -0.64 23.13
C THR A 45 11.31 -1.66 24.24
N LEU A 46 12.38 -2.36 24.61
CA LEU A 46 12.37 -3.29 25.73
C LEU A 46 13.11 -2.66 26.91
N PRO A 47 12.50 -2.68 28.11
CA PRO A 47 13.19 -2.30 29.33
C PRO A 47 14.27 -3.34 29.69
N PRO A 48 15.26 -2.97 30.50
CA PRO A 48 16.30 -3.90 30.94
C PRO A 48 15.70 -4.96 31.89
N ASN A 49 16.00 -6.25 31.68
CA ASN A 49 15.59 -7.34 32.59
C ASN A 49 16.76 -7.86 33.46
N GLY A 50 17.70 -7.00 33.87
CA GLY A 50 18.81 -7.38 34.74
C GLY A 50 19.98 -6.39 34.73
N PRO A 51 21.11 -6.69 35.40
CA PRO A 51 22.36 -5.92 35.31
C PRO A 51 22.83 -5.78 33.86
N THR A 52 23.60 -4.72 33.56
CA THR A 52 24.03 -4.20 32.24
C THR A 52 24.72 -5.17 31.25
N ASP A 53 24.83 -6.44 31.63
CA ASP A 53 25.58 -7.48 30.94
C ASP A 53 24.65 -8.41 30.12
N VAL A 54 23.33 -8.14 30.12
CA VAL A 54 22.29 -8.95 29.45
C VAL A 54 21.73 -8.33 28.16
N ALA A 55 22.36 -7.27 27.64
CA ALA A 55 21.88 -6.52 26.46
C ALA A 55 21.65 -7.38 25.20
N ASP A 56 22.47 -8.42 25.01
CA ASP A 56 22.33 -9.35 23.89
C ASP A 56 21.10 -10.25 24.06
N GLY A 57 20.82 -10.69 25.29
CA GLY A 57 19.61 -11.46 25.60
C GLY A 57 18.33 -10.68 25.35
N GLU A 58 18.32 -9.38 25.66
CA GLU A 58 17.19 -8.49 25.39
C GLU A 58 16.99 -8.23 23.90
N SER A 59 18.08 -8.08 23.16
CA SER A 59 18.05 -7.98 21.71
C SER A 59 17.41 -9.22 21.08
N GLU A 60 17.76 -10.43 21.54
CA GLU A 60 17.19 -11.67 21.01
C GLU A 60 15.75 -11.91 21.43
N ARG A 61 15.39 -11.55 22.66
CA ARG A 61 13.99 -11.53 23.09
C ARG A 61 13.18 -10.62 22.18
N GLY A 62 13.65 -9.40 21.93
CA GLY A 62 12.99 -8.43 21.05
C GLY A 62 12.89 -8.92 19.62
N ARG A 63 13.96 -9.49 19.08
CA ARG A 63 13.96 -10.05 17.72
C ARG A 63 12.95 -11.19 17.59
N ARG A 64 12.88 -12.10 18.57
CA ARG A 64 11.90 -13.18 18.61
C ARG A 64 10.47 -12.66 18.67
N GLN A 65 10.20 -11.66 19.51
CA GLN A 65 8.89 -11.03 19.60
C GLN A 65 8.47 -10.40 18.26
N ALA A 66 9.40 -9.74 17.55
CA ALA A 66 9.12 -9.18 16.22
C ALA A 66 8.72 -10.25 15.20
N TYR A 67 9.41 -11.41 15.19
CA TYR A 67 9.04 -12.54 14.34
C TYR A 67 7.67 -13.11 14.70
N GLU A 68 7.36 -13.23 15.99
CA GLU A 68 6.05 -13.72 16.45
C GLU A 68 4.91 -12.80 16.04
N MET A 69 5.11 -11.47 16.11
CA MET A 69 4.12 -10.50 15.62
C MET A 69 3.92 -10.62 14.11
N ALA A 70 5.01 -10.62 13.34
CA ALA A 70 4.93 -10.76 11.89
C ALA A 70 4.28 -12.08 11.43
N GLY A 71 4.52 -13.18 12.17
CA GLY A 71 3.90 -14.47 11.90
C GLY A 71 2.37 -14.46 12.07
N ARG A 72 1.82 -13.53 12.86
CA ARG A 72 0.37 -13.39 13.08
C ARG A 72 -0.30 -12.45 12.09
N GLU A 73 0.43 -11.57 11.41
CA GLU A 73 -0.19 -10.57 10.55
C GLU A 73 -0.97 -11.15 9.38
N CYS A 74 -0.54 -12.28 8.81
CA CYS A 74 -1.35 -12.88 7.74
C CYS A 74 -2.76 -13.25 8.23
N ALA A 75 -2.94 -13.63 9.49
CA ALA A 75 -4.29 -13.86 10.03
C ALA A 75 -5.12 -12.56 10.06
N ASN A 76 -4.51 -11.44 10.46
CA ASN A 76 -5.16 -10.12 10.47
C ASN A 76 -5.51 -9.66 9.04
N LEU A 77 -4.57 -9.79 8.10
CA LEU A 77 -4.77 -9.43 6.70
C LEU A 77 -5.86 -10.28 6.06
N LEU A 78 -5.85 -11.59 6.28
CA LEU A 78 -6.87 -12.52 5.78
C LEU A 78 -8.26 -12.25 6.39
N ALA A 79 -8.32 -11.86 7.67
CA ALA A 79 -9.58 -11.51 8.31
C ALA A 79 -10.20 -10.24 7.69
N THR A 80 -9.38 -9.27 7.32
CA THR A 80 -9.83 -7.92 6.93
C THR A 80 -9.88 -7.71 5.42
N ILE A 81 -8.72 -7.73 4.75
CA ILE A 81 -8.57 -7.17 3.39
C ILE A 81 -8.12 -8.20 2.34
N ALA A 82 -7.58 -9.34 2.74
CA ALA A 82 -6.92 -10.29 1.85
C ALA A 82 -7.66 -11.62 1.73
N ALA A 83 -7.69 -12.18 0.52
CA ALA A 83 -8.09 -13.56 0.25
C ALA A 83 -6.92 -14.54 0.39
N THR A 84 -5.69 -14.07 0.10
CA THR A 84 -4.45 -14.83 0.27
C THR A 84 -3.40 -13.96 0.94
N CYS A 85 -2.49 -14.56 1.71
CA CYS A 85 -1.37 -13.84 2.32
C CYS A 85 -0.14 -14.74 2.40
N SER A 86 1.00 -14.22 1.97
CA SER A 86 2.31 -14.84 2.20
C SER A 86 3.33 -13.81 2.65
N LEU A 87 4.12 -14.16 3.67
CA LEU A 87 5.29 -13.35 4.05
C LEU A 87 6.38 -13.55 3.00
N THR A 88 6.78 -12.45 2.35
CA THR A 88 7.84 -12.46 1.32
C THR A 88 9.21 -12.24 1.96
N SER A 89 9.30 -11.30 2.89
CA SER A 89 10.54 -11.01 3.60
C SER A 89 10.26 -10.36 4.94
N ILE A 90 11.17 -10.54 5.88
CA ILE A 90 11.20 -9.82 7.14
C ILE A 90 12.63 -9.40 7.43
N ASN A 91 12.82 -8.13 7.77
CA ASN A 91 14.05 -7.59 8.31
C ASN A 91 13.82 -7.18 9.76
N VAL A 92 14.71 -7.59 10.66
CA VAL A 92 14.66 -7.17 12.06
C VAL A 92 16.04 -6.67 12.46
N SER A 93 16.06 -5.51 13.11
CA SER A 93 17.25 -4.89 13.66
C SER A 93 17.02 -4.57 15.14
N SER A 94 18.04 -4.84 15.96
CA SER A 94 18.09 -4.52 17.37
C SER A 94 19.23 -3.55 17.61
N GLN A 95 18.94 -2.44 18.29
CA GLN A 95 19.92 -1.43 18.66
C GLN A 95 19.87 -1.28 20.19
N PRO A 96 20.79 -1.94 20.90
CA PRO A 96 20.97 -1.70 22.33
C PRO A 96 21.53 -0.29 22.52
N GLN A 97 20.84 0.53 23.30
CA GLN A 97 21.24 1.89 23.62
C GLN A 97 21.81 1.90 25.04
N ARG A 98 23.15 1.84 25.12
CA ARG A 98 23.88 1.92 26.38
C ARG A 98 23.93 3.38 26.84
N GLY A 99 23.26 3.68 27.94
CA GLY A 99 23.33 5.00 28.58
C GLY A 99 24.65 5.18 29.32
N TYR A 100 25.35 6.30 29.10
CA TYR A 100 26.55 6.65 29.88
C TYR A 100 26.12 7.45 31.11
N GLY A 101 26.38 6.94 32.31
CA GLY A 101 26.04 7.57 33.59
C GLY A 101 24.54 7.56 33.90
N GLN A 102 24.08 6.67 34.79
CA GLN A 102 22.70 6.58 35.32
C GLN A 102 21.54 6.47 34.30
N ALA A 103 21.79 6.60 33.01
CA ALA A 103 20.79 6.41 31.96
C ALA A 103 20.49 4.91 31.80
N MET A 104 19.21 4.56 31.97
CA MET A 104 18.73 3.18 31.85
C MET A 104 19.07 2.62 30.46
N GLU A 105 19.65 1.42 30.43
CA GLU A 105 19.92 0.70 29.19
C GLU A 105 18.60 0.23 28.58
N MET A 106 18.34 0.60 27.33
CA MET A 106 17.12 0.26 26.61
C MET A 106 17.48 -0.41 25.30
N THR A 107 16.73 -1.43 24.90
CA THR A 107 16.91 -2.05 23.58
C THR A 107 15.79 -1.61 22.66
N SER A 108 16.13 -0.93 21.57
CA SER A 108 15.16 -0.59 20.53
C SER A 108 15.13 -1.66 19.46
N ILE A 109 13.94 -2.10 19.08
CA ILE A 109 13.71 -3.10 18.04
C ILE A 109 12.95 -2.42 16.91
N ARG A 110 13.45 -2.60 15.68
CA ARG A 110 12.79 -2.17 14.46
C ARG A 110 12.67 -3.36 13.53
N ALA A 111 11.47 -3.64 13.06
CA ALA A 111 11.21 -4.70 12.11
C ALA A 111 10.38 -4.19 10.93
N SER A 112 10.67 -4.68 9.74
CA SER A 112 9.87 -4.46 8.53
C SER A 112 9.54 -5.80 7.88
N ALA A 113 8.26 -6.09 7.74
CA ALA A 113 7.75 -7.32 7.14
C ALA A 113 7.01 -6.96 5.84
N ASN A 114 7.36 -7.62 4.75
CA ASN A 114 6.71 -7.46 3.46
C ASN A 114 5.88 -8.70 3.14
N PHE A 115 4.60 -8.49 2.91
CA PHE A 115 3.63 -9.52 2.56
C PHE A 115 3.19 -9.34 1.12
N LYS A 116 2.91 -10.47 0.45
CA LYS A 116 2.22 -10.49 -0.82
C LYS A 116 0.81 -10.99 -0.56
N ILE A 117 -0.19 -10.21 -0.95
CA ILE A 117 -1.61 -10.53 -0.74
C ILE A 117 -2.38 -10.49 -2.05
N THR A 118 -3.40 -11.32 -2.18
CA THR A 118 -4.50 -11.05 -3.12
C THR A 118 -5.64 -10.41 -2.33
N PRO A 119 -6.13 -9.22 -2.69
CA PRO A 119 -7.24 -8.59 -2.00
C PRO A 119 -8.51 -9.45 -2.06
N LYS A 120 -9.39 -9.31 -1.08
CA LYS A 120 -10.78 -9.79 -1.23
C LYS A 120 -11.45 -8.97 -2.33
N ALA A 121 -12.35 -9.58 -3.09
CA ALA A 121 -13.19 -8.85 -4.02
C ALA A 121 -13.95 -7.77 -3.24
N GLN A 122 -13.58 -6.49 -3.44
CA GLN A 122 -14.33 -5.39 -2.87
C GLN A 122 -15.69 -5.41 -3.56
N ALA A 123 -16.75 -5.77 -2.82
CA ALA A 123 -18.10 -5.53 -3.28
C ALA A 123 -18.17 -4.05 -3.70
N ALA A 124 -18.57 -3.78 -4.93
CA ALA A 124 -18.45 -2.50 -5.62
C ALA A 124 -19.30 -1.35 -5.04
N SER A 125 -19.52 -1.30 -3.72
CA SER A 125 -20.60 -0.55 -3.08
C SER A 125 -20.15 0.63 -2.21
N GLU A 126 -18.90 1.07 -2.27
CA GLU A 126 -18.46 2.24 -1.51
C GLU A 126 -17.54 3.16 -2.31
N ARG A 127 -17.83 3.30 -3.61
CA ARG A 127 -17.47 4.53 -4.32
C ARG A 127 -18.72 5.42 -4.28
N PRO A 128 -18.75 6.52 -3.52
CA PRO A 128 -19.78 7.52 -3.72
C PRO A 128 -19.72 7.91 -5.18
N ALA A 129 -20.80 7.67 -5.91
CA ALA A 129 -20.97 8.21 -7.24
C ALA A 129 -20.72 9.72 -7.09
N SER A 130 -19.71 10.24 -7.79
CA SER A 130 -19.53 11.67 -7.98
C SER A 130 -20.87 12.20 -8.49
N GLN A 131 -21.58 12.90 -7.62
CA GLN A 131 -22.84 13.56 -7.93
C GLN A 131 -22.60 14.73 -8.91
N PRO A 132 -23.63 15.10 -9.68
CA PRO A 132 -23.52 15.66 -11.04
C PRO A 132 -22.86 17.04 -11.13
#